data_AF-A0A8W8MKR2-F1
#
_entry.id   AF-A0A8W8MKR2-F1
#
_cell.length_a   1.000
_cell.length_b   1.000
_cell.length_c   1.000
_cell.angle_alpha   90.00
_cell.angle_beta   90.00
_cell.angle_gamma   90.00
#
_symmetry.space_group_name_H-M   'P 1'
#
loop_
_entity.id
_entity.type
_entity.pdbx_description
1 polymer ?
#
loop_
_entity_poly.entity_id
_entity_poly.type
_entity_poly.pdbx_seq_one_letter_code
_entity_poly.pdbx_strand_id
1 'polypeptide(L)'
;MKDLLSFSKWKYFINLTGREFPLRTNYELVKILKIYNGSNDGEGTIKRANKDRWKIGEKPPHNIHPVKGSVHVTLNRKFVEYLVNNSVAADFLTWVNKTKIPDETYFATLIHNPNLGIPGSFKGDLETDYGVQKPFLSRFKNWETSPNSLPCNGKYVRTICIFGVGDLPLLARRPEFFANKFHLDYQRESLLCMDELIFYRTRDEYYQRLHFDTEYYKNLKHIRNIV
;
A
#
# COMPACT_ATOMS: atom_id res chain seq x y z
N MET A 1 12.83 -8.51 -4.95
CA MET A 1 13.28 -8.17 -3.58
C MET A 1 14.70 -8.64 -3.33
N LYS A 2 15.02 -9.94 -3.53
CA LYS A 2 16.38 -10.48 -3.40
C LYS A 2 17.44 -9.66 -4.13
N ASP A 3 17.23 -9.33 -5.40
CA ASP A 3 18.20 -8.56 -6.19
C ASP A 3 18.44 -7.16 -5.62
N LEU A 4 17.38 -6.49 -5.13
CA LEU A 4 17.48 -5.17 -4.55
C LEU A 4 18.30 -5.17 -3.25
N LEU A 5 18.30 -6.26 -2.48
CA LEU A 5 19.06 -6.35 -1.24
C LEU A 5 20.57 -6.25 -1.46
N SER A 6 21.08 -6.58 -2.66
CA SER A 6 22.49 -6.36 -3.01
C SER A 6 22.92 -4.89 -2.93
N PHE A 7 21.99 -3.95 -3.09
CA PHE A 7 22.24 -2.51 -2.95
C PHE A 7 21.94 -2.07 -1.52
N SER A 8 22.91 -1.50 -0.80
CA SER A 8 22.78 -1.22 0.65
C SER A 8 22.07 0.09 1.03
N LYS A 9 21.88 1.03 0.08
CA LYS A 9 21.52 2.42 0.41
C LYS A 9 20.02 2.72 0.48
N TRP A 10 19.16 1.92 -0.16
CA TRP A 10 17.72 2.20 -0.20
C TRP A 10 17.06 1.95 1.16
N LYS A 11 15.96 2.66 1.42
CA LYS A 11 15.27 2.66 2.74
C LYS A 11 13.92 1.95 2.71
N TYR A 12 13.20 2.09 1.61
CA TYR A 12 11.88 1.53 1.42
C TYR A 12 11.77 0.82 0.07
N PHE A 13 11.03 -0.28 0.07
CA PHE A 13 10.55 -0.98 -1.10
C PHE A 13 9.07 -0.65 -1.28
N ILE A 14 8.69 -0.22 -2.49
CA ILE A 14 7.30 0.04 -2.88
C ILE A 14 7.07 -0.73 -4.18
N ASN A 15 6.11 -1.64 -4.21
CA ASN A 15 5.78 -2.33 -5.44
C ASN A 15 4.76 -1.55 -6.27
N LEU A 16 4.93 -1.63 -7.59
CA LEU A 16 4.05 -1.03 -8.58
C LEU A 16 3.59 -2.08 -9.59
N THR A 17 2.51 -1.78 -10.29
CA THR A 17 2.02 -2.50 -11.48
C THR A 17 1.89 -1.53 -12.67
N GLY A 18 1.76 -2.05 -13.89
CA GLY A 18 1.77 -1.23 -15.12
C GLY A 18 0.55 -0.34 -15.38
N ARG A 19 -0.38 -0.21 -14.41
CA ARG A 19 -1.63 0.57 -14.55
C ARG A 19 -1.81 1.59 -13.43
N GLU A 20 -0.70 2.05 -12.87
CA GLU A 20 -0.68 2.93 -11.70
C GLU A 20 0.00 4.26 -12.01
N PHE A 21 -0.36 5.30 -11.27
CA PHE A 21 0.22 6.63 -11.44
C PHE A 21 0.50 7.28 -10.07
N PRO A 22 1.62 8.00 -9.90
CA PRO A 22 1.92 8.71 -8.66
C PRO A 22 0.90 9.82 -8.35
N LEU A 23 0.54 9.92 -7.07
CA LEU A 23 -0.24 11.04 -6.51
C LEU A 23 0.65 12.03 -5.74
N ARG A 24 1.92 11.68 -5.55
CA ARG A 24 2.93 12.44 -4.83
C ARG A 24 4.19 12.52 -5.67
N THR A 25 4.85 13.68 -5.61
CA THR A 25 6.20 13.85 -6.13
C THR A 25 7.20 13.01 -5.34
N ASN A 26 8.39 12.78 -5.89
CA ASN A 26 9.47 12.11 -5.17
C ASN A 26 9.83 12.85 -3.86
N TYR A 27 9.84 14.18 -3.88
CA TYR A 27 10.11 15.00 -2.70
C TYR A 27 9.09 14.77 -1.57
N GLU A 28 7.80 14.85 -1.91
CA GLU A 28 6.72 14.59 -0.95
C GLU A 28 6.81 13.16 -0.41
N LEU A 29 7.02 12.18 -1.30
CA LEU A 29 7.16 10.78 -0.91
C LEU A 29 8.34 10.57 0.06
N VAL A 30 9.50 11.15 -0.21
CA VAL A 30 10.67 11.09 0.69
C VAL A 30 10.35 11.74 2.05
N LYS A 31 9.65 12.88 2.08
CA LYS A 31 9.22 13.50 3.34
C LYS A 31 8.29 12.57 4.14
N ILE A 32 7.32 11.95 3.48
CA ILE A 32 6.40 11.01 4.13
C ILE A 32 7.17 9.78 4.67
N LEU A 33 8.06 9.19 3.87
CA LEU A 33 8.80 7.99 4.27
C LEU A 33 9.82 8.27 5.40
N LYS A 34 10.34 9.50 5.49
CA LYS A 34 11.11 9.95 6.67
C LYS A 34 10.24 10.00 7.92
N ILE A 35 9.00 10.46 7.80
CA ILE A 35 8.02 10.46 8.91
C ILE A 35 7.65 9.02 9.31
N TYR A 36 7.54 8.11 8.34
CA TYR A 36 7.28 6.69 8.63
C TYR A 36 8.40 6.04 9.44
N ASN A 37 9.64 6.54 9.35
CA ASN A 37 10.75 6.19 10.24
C ASN A 37 10.94 4.68 10.51
N GLY A 38 10.84 3.86 9.46
CA GLY A 38 10.95 2.40 9.55
C GLY A 38 9.62 1.65 9.63
N SER A 39 8.49 2.32 9.82
CA SER A 39 7.17 1.68 9.78
C SER A 39 6.80 1.19 8.39
N ASN A 40 6.16 0.03 8.32
CA ASN A 40 5.58 -0.50 7.09
C ASN A 40 4.16 0.03 6.89
N ASP A 41 3.71 0.06 5.63
CA ASP A 41 2.33 0.33 5.29
C ASP A 41 1.78 -0.75 4.35
N GLY A 42 0.68 -1.35 4.80
CA GLY A 42 -0.02 -2.45 4.17
C GLY A 42 -1.45 -2.50 4.66
N GLU A 43 -2.37 -2.78 3.73
CA GLU A 43 -3.79 -2.98 4.04
C GLU A 43 -3.96 -4.24 4.91
N GLY A 44 -4.93 -4.23 5.81
CA GLY A 44 -5.24 -5.36 6.67
C GLY A 44 -6.73 -5.41 6.99
N THR A 45 -7.32 -6.59 6.89
CA THR A 45 -8.66 -6.88 7.40
C THR A 45 -8.80 -8.36 7.73
N ILE A 46 -9.46 -8.64 8.85
CA ILE A 46 -9.96 -9.97 9.18
C ILE A 46 -11.49 -9.98 9.03
N LYS A 47 -12.17 -8.87 9.31
CA LYS A 47 -13.64 -8.75 9.21
C LYS A 47 -14.17 -9.08 7.82
N ARG A 48 -13.51 -8.58 6.77
CA ARG A 48 -13.90 -8.82 5.36
C ARG A 48 -13.08 -9.93 4.70
N ALA A 49 -12.35 -10.72 5.49
CA ALA A 49 -11.58 -11.84 4.96
C ALA A 49 -12.55 -12.96 4.57
N ASN A 50 -12.54 -13.36 3.30
CA ASN A 50 -13.15 -14.63 2.91
C ASN A 50 -12.23 -15.75 3.41
N LYS A 51 -12.53 -16.28 4.60
CA LYS A 51 -11.70 -17.29 5.28
C LYS A 51 -11.58 -18.60 4.51
N ASP A 52 -12.48 -18.87 3.56
CA ASP A 52 -12.39 -20.04 2.68
C ASP A 52 -11.15 -19.99 1.78
N ARG A 53 -10.53 -18.81 1.61
CA ARG A 53 -9.25 -18.65 0.92
C ARG A 53 -8.14 -19.49 1.55
N TRP A 54 -8.21 -19.72 2.87
CA TRP A 54 -7.18 -20.41 3.66
C TRP A 54 -7.55 -21.84 4.06
N LYS A 55 -8.72 -22.34 3.65
CA LYS A 55 -9.17 -23.71 3.97
C LYS A 55 -8.50 -24.74 3.07
N ILE A 56 -7.27 -25.12 3.42
CA ILE A 56 -6.45 -26.08 2.66
C ILE A 56 -6.15 -27.38 3.43
N GLY A 57 -6.79 -27.60 4.59
CA GLY A 57 -6.57 -28.78 5.43
C GLY A 57 -5.31 -28.73 6.32
N GLU A 58 -4.48 -27.71 6.16
CA GLU A 58 -3.25 -27.48 6.95
C GLU A 58 -3.34 -26.13 7.69
N LYS A 59 -2.86 -26.07 8.93
CA LYS A 59 -2.77 -24.80 9.68
C LYS A 59 -1.56 -23.97 9.23
N PRO A 60 -1.62 -22.63 9.27
CA PRO A 60 -0.45 -21.79 9.05
C PRO A 60 0.67 -22.13 10.04
N PRO A 61 1.95 -22.12 9.61
CA PRO A 61 3.08 -22.38 10.49
C PRO A 61 3.29 -21.25 11.51
N HIS A 62 4.11 -21.51 12.53
CA HIS A 62 4.61 -20.49 13.48
C HIS A 62 3.53 -19.68 14.22
N ASN A 63 2.34 -20.29 14.43
CA ASN A 63 1.17 -19.62 15.03
C ASN A 63 0.78 -18.32 14.31
N ILE A 64 1.04 -18.25 13.01
CA ILE A 64 0.67 -17.11 12.17
C ILE A 64 -0.85 -17.08 11.98
N HIS A 65 -1.44 -15.90 12.15
CA HIS A 65 -2.85 -15.65 11.89
C HIS A 65 -2.99 -14.98 10.52
N PRO A 66 -3.56 -15.65 9.49
CA PRO A 66 -3.68 -15.08 8.16
C PRO A 66 -4.54 -13.82 8.16
N VAL A 67 -4.09 -12.81 7.43
CA VAL A 67 -4.76 -11.52 7.26
C VAL A 67 -4.95 -11.25 5.77
N LYS A 68 -6.14 -10.79 5.39
CA LYS A 68 -6.42 -10.32 4.03
C LYS A 68 -5.94 -8.88 3.89
N GLY A 69 -5.32 -8.54 2.76
CA GLY A 69 -5.00 -7.16 2.42
C GLY A 69 -4.74 -6.96 0.93
N SER A 70 -4.06 -5.87 0.59
CA SER A 70 -3.67 -5.52 -0.76
C SER A 70 -2.33 -6.19 -1.11
N VAL A 71 -2.18 -6.57 -2.38
CA VAL A 71 -0.88 -6.94 -2.95
C VAL A 71 0.14 -5.78 -2.93
N HIS A 72 -0.34 -4.52 -2.87
CA HIS A 72 0.53 -3.35 -2.84
C HIS A 72 0.92 -2.98 -1.42
N VAL A 73 2.20 -2.69 -1.21
CA VAL A 73 2.80 -2.42 0.09
C VAL A 73 3.94 -1.41 0.00
N THR A 74 4.20 -0.75 1.12
CA THR A 74 5.42 0.02 1.37
C THR A 74 6.16 -0.61 2.54
N LEU A 75 7.32 -1.20 2.28
CA LEU A 75 8.08 -1.99 3.24
C LEU A 75 9.43 -1.34 3.54
N ASN A 76 9.80 -1.24 4.81
CA ASN A 76 11.16 -0.85 5.17
C ASN A 76 12.15 -1.96 4.77
N ARG A 77 13.41 -1.59 4.59
CA ARG A 77 14.46 -2.53 4.16
C ARG A 77 14.61 -3.75 5.08
N LYS A 78 14.60 -3.57 6.41
CA LYS A 78 14.76 -4.68 7.38
C LYS A 78 13.62 -5.69 7.27
N PHE A 79 12.41 -5.23 6.99
CA PHE A 79 11.29 -6.11 6.71
C PHE A 79 11.55 -6.95 5.45
N VAL A 80 12.05 -6.33 4.37
CA VAL A 80 12.41 -7.06 3.14
C VAL A 80 13.57 -8.05 3.38
N GLU A 81 14.54 -7.71 4.21
CA GLU A 81 15.61 -8.63 4.63
C GLU A 81 15.03 -9.85 5.35
N TYR A 82 14.07 -9.64 6.25
CA TYR A 82 13.34 -10.73 6.91
C TYR A 82 12.61 -11.61 5.90
N LEU A 83 11.87 -11.02 4.94
CA LEU A 83 11.15 -11.78 3.92
C LEU A 83 12.05 -12.69 3.09
N VAL A 84 13.29 -12.27 2.81
CA VAL A 84 14.19 -12.99 1.92
C VAL A 84 15.05 -14.01 2.67
N ASN A 85 15.43 -13.73 3.92
CA ASN A 85 16.45 -14.51 4.64
C ASN A 85 15.91 -15.32 5.83
N ASN A 86 14.67 -15.08 6.28
CA ASN A 86 14.14 -15.74 7.49
C ASN A 86 13.36 -17.03 7.16
N SER A 87 13.60 -18.10 7.92
CA SER A 87 12.92 -19.39 7.74
C SER A 87 11.41 -19.31 8.01
N VAL A 88 10.96 -18.52 8.98
CA VAL A 88 9.52 -18.31 9.26
C VAL A 88 8.80 -17.70 8.05
N ALA A 89 9.44 -16.72 7.39
CA ALA A 89 8.89 -16.11 6.18
C ALA A 89 8.84 -17.09 5.00
N ALA A 90 9.84 -17.97 4.88
CA ALA A 90 9.91 -19.01 3.85
C ALA A 90 8.89 -20.14 4.08
N ASP A 91 8.72 -20.59 5.31
CA ASP A 91 7.71 -21.59 5.70
C ASP A 91 6.31 -21.05 5.45
N PHE A 92 6.05 -19.80 5.84
CA PHE A 92 4.77 -19.16 5.57
C PHE A 92 4.52 -18.94 4.08
N LEU A 93 5.56 -18.61 3.30
CA LEU A 93 5.44 -18.50 1.84
C LEU A 93 5.07 -19.85 1.20
N THR A 94 5.67 -20.94 1.69
CA THR A 94 5.35 -22.30 1.23
C THR A 94 3.90 -22.66 1.54
N TRP A 95 3.42 -22.33 2.74
CA TRP A 95 2.03 -22.55 3.13
C TRP A 95 1.06 -21.68 2.30
N VAL A 96 1.32 -20.39 2.17
CA VAL A 96 0.40 -19.46 1.47
C VAL A 96 0.27 -19.81 -0.01
N ASN A 97 1.32 -20.36 -0.65
CA ASN A 97 1.30 -20.77 -2.05
C ASN A 97 0.26 -21.88 -2.36
N LYS A 98 -0.16 -22.64 -1.34
CA LYS A 98 -1.22 -23.65 -1.46
C LYS A 98 -2.64 -23.05 -1.32
N THR A 99 -2.75 -21.80 -0.87
CA THR A 99 -4.03 -21.11 -0.59
C THR A 99 -4.57 -20.37 -1.82
N LYS A 100 -5.81 -19.88 -1.75
CA LYS A 100 -6.38 -19.03 -2.81
C LYS A 100 -5.94 -17.57 -2.62
N ILE A 101 -5.48 -16.93 -3.69
CA ILE A 101 -5.10 -15.50 -3.72
C ILE A 101 -3.98 -15.19 -2.70
N PRO A 102 -2.80 -15.83 -2.87
CA PRO A 102 -1.70 -15.73 -1.92
C PRO A 102 -1.11 -14.32 -1.81
N ASP A 103 -1.14 -13.56 -2.90
CA ASP A 103 -0.62 -12.20 -3.02
C ASP A 103 -1.40 -11.19 -2.17
N GLU A 104 -2.71 -11.40 -1.99
CA GLU A 104 -3.56 -10.64 -1.05
C GLU A 104 -3.51 -11.16 0.40
N THR A 105 -2.63 -12.14 0.69
CA THR A 105 -2.49 -12.73 2.03
C THR A 105 -1.07 -12.53 2.59
N TYR A 106 -0.03 -12.79 1.80
CA TYR A 106 1.34 -12.95 2.30
C TYR A 106 1.87 -11.71 3.05
N PHE A 107 1.93 -10.56 2.37
CA PHE A 107 2.48 -9.34 2.96
C PHE A 107 1.61 -8.81 4.10
N ALA A 108 0.28 -8.78 3.88
CA ALA A 108 -0.67 -8.32 4.89
C ALA A 108 -0.52 -9.13 6.19
N THR A 109 -0.40 -10.45 6.08
CA THR A 109 -0.21 -11.33 7.23
C THR A 109 1.08 -10.98 7.98
N LEU A 110 2.23 -10.90 7.31
CA LEU A 110 3.51 -10.66 7.99
C LEU A 110 3.60 -9.25 8.61
N ILE A 111 2.96 -8.24 8.02
CA ILE A 111 2.88 -6.88 8.59
C ILE A 111 2.03 -6.85 9.87
N HIS A 112 0.96 -7.64 9.93
CA HIS A 112 -0.06 -7.58 10.98
C HIS A 112 0.00 -8.75 11.99
N ASN A 113 1.14 -9.46 12.05
CA ASN A 113 1.44 -10.46 13.09
C ASN A 113 2.62 -9.97 13.96
N PRO A 114 2.39 -9.04 14.91
CA PRO A 114 3.45 -8.43 15.71
C PRO A 114 4.21 -9.42 16.61
N ASN A 115 3.62 -10.59 16.89
CA ASN A 115 4.27 -11.68 17.61
C ASN A 115 5.51 -12.24 16.89
N LEU A 116 5.66 -11.99 15.59
CA LEU A 116 6.81 -12.43 14.79
C LEU A 116 8.06 -11.55 14.98
N GLY A 117 7.95 -10.41 15.68
CA GLY A 117 9.13 -9.57 15.95
C GLY A 117 9.68 -8.85 14.71
N ILE A 118 8.93 -8.77 13.61
CA ILE A 118 9.44 -8.23 12.34
C ILE A 118 9.50 -6.70 12.40
N PRO A 119 10.67 -6.06 12.13
CA PRO A 119 10.81 -4.62 12.24
C PRO A 119 9.80 -3.83 11.39
N GLY A 120 9.14 -2.86 12.02
CA GLY A 120 8.18 -1.98 11.35
C GLY A 120 6.77 -2.56 11.21
N SER A 121 6.51 -3.76 11.71
CA SER A 121 5.15 -4.33 11.81
C SER A 121 4.31 -3.56 12.81
N PHE A 122 3.02 -3.38 12.53
CA PHE A 122 2.13 -2.61 13.37
C PHE A 122 1.59 -3.45 14.54
N LYS A 123 1.55 -2.88 15.75
CA LYS A 123 1.09 -3.55 16.98
C LYS A 123 -0.38 -3.29 17.33
N GLY A 124 -1.06 -2.37 16.65
CA GLY A 124 -2.45 -1.99 16.95
C GLY A 124 -3.49 -2.75 16.12
N ASP A 125 -4.70 -2.21 16.07
CA ASP A 125 -5.80 -2.74 15.24
C ASP A 125 -5.45 -2.74 13.75
N LEU A 126 -5.42 -3.93 13.15
CA LEU A 126 -5.03 -4.13 11.76
C LEU A 126 -6.03 -3.61 10.73
N GLU A 127 -7.28 -3.37 11.12
CA GLU A 127 -8.35 -3.01 10.17
C GLU A 127 -8.05 -1.67 9.48
N THR A 128 -8.32 -1.58 8.17
CA THR A 128 -8.00 -0.39 7.35
C THR A 128 -9.18 0.21 6.57
N ASP A 129 -10.42 -0.13 6.92
CA ASP A 129 -11.64 0.36 6.23
C ASP A 129 -11.94 1.87 6.47
N TYR A 130 -12.89 2.45 5.72
CA TYR A 130 -13.32 3.83 5.93
C TYR A 130 -13.84 4.05 7.37
N GLY A 131 -13.40 5.14 8.00
CA GLY A 131 -13.69 5.44 9.40
C GLY A 131 -12.77 4.74 10.41
N VAL A 132 -11.72 4.06 9.95
CA VAL A 132 -10.84 3.24 10.79
C VAL A 132 -9.55 3.97 11.21
N GLN A 133 -9.00 3.49 12.32
CA GLN A 133 -7.87 4.04 13.06
C GLN A 133 -6.50 3.95 12.35
N LYS A 134 -6.36 3.09 11.33
CA LYS A 134 -5.14 2.90 10.53
C LYS A 134 -5.46 2.98 9.03
N PRO A 135 -5.22 4.12 8.36
CA PRO A 135 -5.40 4.19 6.91
C PRO A 135 -4.29 3.41 6.19
N PHE A 136 -4.58 2.93 4.99
CA PHE A 136 -3.62 2.36 4.04
C PHE A 136 -3.29 3.40 2.97
N LEU A 137 -2.03 3.85 2.88
CA LEU A 137 -1.64 4.99 2.03
C LEU A 137 -0.78 4.61 0.82
N SER A 138 -0.28 3.38 0.77
CA SER A 138 0.56 2.92 -0.33
C SER A 138 -0.19 2.87 -1.66
N ARG A 139 -1.52 2.68 -1.64
CA ARG A 139 -2.34 2.72 -2.86
C ARG A 139 -3.76 3.20 -2.63
N PHE A 140 -4.17 4.18 -3.42
CA PHE A 140 -5.58 4.50 -3.61
C PHE A 140 -6.18 3.60 -4.68
N LYS A 141 -7.23 2.86 -4.32
CA LYS A 141 -8.08 2.08 -5.23
C LYS A 141 -9.53 2.44 -4.95
N ASN A 142 -10.25 2.92 -5.95
CA ASN A 142 -11.68 3.17 -5.81
C ASN A 142 -12.48 1.94 -6.25
N TRP A 143 -13.09 1.25 -5.29
CA TRP A 143 -13.91 0.08 -5.53
C TRP A 143 -15.37 0.48 -5.66
N GLU A 144 -16.11 -0.19 -6.54
CA GLU A 144 -17.55 0.03 -6.72
C GLU A 144 -18.34 -0.27 -5.44
N THR A 145 -17.89 -1.27 -4.68
CA THR A 145 -18.56 -1.78 -3.50
C THR A 145 -18.09 -1.11 -2.20
N SER A 146 -19.02 -0.94 -1.27
CA SER A 146 -18.77 -0.55 0.14
C SER A 146 -17.67 -1.38 0.82
N PRO A 147 -17.00 -0.85 1.86
CA PRO A 147 -17.28 0.42 2.55
C PRO A 147 -16.59 1.65 1.96
N ASN A 148 -15.67 1.48 1.01
CA ASN A 148 -14.79 2.56 0.54
C ASN A 148 -15.18 3.12 -0.84
N SER A 149 -16.43 2.92 -1.26
CA SER A 149 -16.91 3.35 -2.57
C SER A 149 -17.02 4.87 -2.63
N LEU A 150 -16.35 5.46 -3.61
CA LEU A 150 -16.44 6.88 -3.96
C LEU A 150 -16.99 7.02 -5.38
N PRO A 151 -17.58 8.16 -5.76
CA PRO A 151 -17.98 8.41 -7.14
C PRO A 151 -16.82 8.17 -8.11
N CYS A 152 -17.08 7.37 -9.14
CA CYS A 152 -16.16 7.10 -10.25
C CYS A 152 -16.75 7.73 -11.51
N ASN A 153 -16.04 8.69 -12.08
CA ASN A 153 -16.43 9.41 -13.30
C ASN A 153 -15.78 8.81 -14.56
N GLY A 154 -14.91 7.82 -14.38
CA GLY A 154 -14.44 6.95 -15.45
C GLY A 154 -15.36 5.74 -15.65
N LYS A 155 -14.81 4.53 -15.57
CA LYS A 155 -15.57 3.28 -15.73
C LYS A 155 -15.12 2.18 -14.77
N TYR A 156 -16.03 1.33 -14.33
CA TYR A 156 -15.68 0.15 -13.54
C TYR A 156 -15.26 -1.02 -14.44
N VAL A 157 -14.16 -1.68 -14.09
CA VAL A 157 -13.76 -2.96 -14.69
C VAL A 157 -13.34 -3.90 -13.58
N ARG A 158 -14.07 -5.01 -13.43
CA ARG A 158 -13.91 -5.96 -12.31
C ARG A 158 -13.96 -5.22 -10.96
N THR A 159 -15.04 -4.43 -10.78
CA THR A 159 -15.37 -3.65 -9.58
C THR A 159 -14.35 -2.61 -9.13
N ILE A 160 -13.29 -2.33 -9.92
CA ILE A 160 -12.32 -1.25 -9.66
C ILE A 160 -12.50 -0.15 -10.71
N CYS A 161 -12.58 1.10 -10.26
CA CYS A 161 -12.63 2.29 -11.10
C CYS A 161 -11.35 2.40 -11.94
N ILE A 162 -11.51 2.48 -13.25
CA ILE A 162 -10.53 3.06 -14.16
C ILE A 162 -10.80 4.55 -14.18
N PHE A 163 -9.86 5.33 -13.63
CA PHE A 163 -10.05 6.77 -13.47
C PHE A 163 -10.14 7.48 -14.82
N GLY A 164 -11.06 8.44 -14.91
CA GLY A 164 -11.24 9.34 -16.04
C GLY A 164 -10.93 10.79 -15.68
N VAL A 165 -11.18 11.71 -16.62
CA VAL A 165 -10.96 13.15 -16.45
C VAL A 165 -11.79 13.72 -15.29
N GLY A 166 -13.03 13.25 -15.12
CA GLY A 166 -13.90 13.68 -14.02
C GLY A 166 -13.39 13.30 -12.62
N ASP A 167 -12.45 12.35 -12.52
CA ASP A 167 -11.87 11.90 -11.26
C ASP A 167 -10.66 12.74 -10.81
N LEU A 168 -10.13 13.63 -11.67
CA LEU A 168 -8.96 14.45 -11.37
C LEU A 168 -9.10 15.28 -10.08
N PRO A 169 -10.24 15.94 -9.78
CA PRO A 169 -10.40 16.68 -8.52
C PRO A 169 -10.35 15.79 -7.27
N LEU A 170 -10.77 14.52 -7.38
CA LEU A 170 -10.63 13.55 -6.31
C LEU A 170 -9.16 13.14 -6.16
N LEU A 171 -8.53 12.73 -7.26
CA LEU A 171 -7.14 12.25 -7.31
C LEU A 171 -6.16 13.30 -6.78
N ALA A 172 -6.33 14.58 -7.14
CA ALA A 172 -5.44 15.66 -6.72
C ALA A 172 -5.38 15.87 -5.19
N ARG A 173 -6.44 15.49 -4.47
CA ARG A 173 -6.59 15.69 -3.01
C ARG A 173 -6.31 14.43 -2.19
N ARG A 174 -6.17 13.27 -2.82
CA ARG A 174 -5.94 11.99 -2.14
C ARG A 174 -4.62 12.00 -1.34
N PRO A 175 -4.58 11.49 -0.09
CA PRO A 175 -3.37 11.41 0.73
C PRO A 175 -2.37 10.32 0.31
N GLU A 176 -2.81 9.34 -0.49
CA GLU A 176 -2.04 8.18 -0.88
C GLU A 176 -0.86 8.50 -1.79
N PHE A 177 0.08 7.56 -1.91
CA PHE A 177 1.31 7.74 -2.69
C PHE A 177 1.05 7.60 -4.19
N PHE A 178 0.16 6.68 -4.54
CA PHE A 178 -0.16 6.33 -5.91
C PHE A 178 -1.64 5.96 -6.02
N ALA A 179 -2.17 6.01 -7.23
CA ALA A 179 -3.53 5.60 -7.57
C ALA A 179 -3.53 4.42 -8.55
N ASN A 180 -4.51 3.53 -8.39
CA ASN A 180 -4.82 2.42 -9.28
C ASN A 180 -6.33 2.44 -9.60
N LYS A 181 -6.77 2.46 -10.87
CA LYS A 181 -6.00 2.21 -12.10
C LYS A 181 -6.27 3.22 -13.21
N PHE A 182 -5.28 3.37 -14.10
CA PHE A 182 -5.35 4.16 -15.32
C PHE A 182 -5.14 3.29 -16.55
N HIS A 183 -5.69 3.70 -17.68
CA HIS A 183 -5.56 3.01 -18.95
C HIS A 183 -5.19 4.00 -20.05
N LEU A 184 -4.05 3.79 -20.72
CA LEU A 184 -3.61 4.67 -21.83
C LEU A 184 -4.64 4.75 -22.97
N ASP A 185 -5.40 3.67 -23.14
CA ASP A 185 -6.45 3.48 -24.13
C ASP A 185 -7.84 4.00 -23.68
N TYR A 186 -7.94 4.66 -22.53
CA TYR A 186 -9.20 5.19 -22.01
C TYR A 186 -8.98 6.54 -21.33
N GLN A 187 -9.56 7.60 -21.92
CA GLN A 187 -9.45 8.99 -21.44
C GLN A 187 -8.00 9.36 -21.07
N ARG A 188 -7.11 9.26 -22.05
CA ARG A 188 -5.66 9.50 -21.89
C ARG A 188 -5.35 10.88 -21.30
N GLU A 189 -6.25 11.84 -21.51
CA GLU A 189 -6.21 13.19 -20.94
C GLU A 189 -6.10 13.15 -19.41
N SER A 190 -6.70 12.15 -18.75
CA SER A 190 -6.54 11.96 -17.31
C SER A 190 -5.06 11.76 -16.92
N LEU A 191 -4.32 10.94 -17.66
CA LEU A 191 -2.89 10.71 -17.43
C LEU A 191 -2.05 11.95 -17.75
N LEU A 192 -2.41 12.70 -18.80
CA LEU A 192 -1.73 13.95 -19.16
C LEU A 192 -1.89 15.01 -18.07
N CYS A 193 -3.11 15.21 -17.55
CA CYS A 193 -3.35 16.14 -16.44
C CYS A 193 -2.67 15.70 -15.14
N MET A 194 -2.62 14.39 -14.87
CA MET A 194 -1.90 13.87 -13.70
C MET A 194 -0.38 14.08 -13.82
N ASP A 195 0.19 13.92 -15.02
CA ASP A 195 1.60 14.21 -15.29
C ASP A 195 1.91 15.70 -15.10
N GLU A 196 1.06 16.58 -15.66
CA GLU A 196 1.17 18.02 -15.47
C GLU A 196 1.07 18.43 -13.99
N LEU A 197 0.16 17.80 -13.22
CA LEU A 197 0.04 18.04 -11.77
C LEU A 197 1.35 17.68 -11.03
N ILE A 198 1.94 16.53 -11.32
CA ILE A 198 3.20 16.09 -10.70
C ILE A 198 4.37 17.00 -11.14
N PHE A 199 4.40 17.41 -12.41
CA PHE A 199 5.37 18.37 -12.93
C PHE A 199 5.28 19.71 -12.20
N TYR A 200 4.08 20.30 -12.08
CA TYR A 200 3.93 21.58 -11.39
C TYR A 200 4.29 21.51 -9.90
N ARG A 201 3.92 20.42 -9.21
CA ARG A 201 4.36 20.23 -7.81
C ARG A 201 5.88 20.12 -7.69
N THR A 202 6.53 19.44 -8.62
CA THR A 202 8.00 19.30 -8.65
C THR A 202 8.67 20.65 -8.94
N ARG A 203 8.13 21.41 -9.91
CA ARG A 203 8.58 22.76 -10.22
C ARG A 203 8.42 23.70 -9.02
N ASP A 204 7.27 23.66 -8.36
CA ASP A 204 7.00 24.52 -7.21
C ASP A 204 7.85 24.13 -6.00
N GLU A 205 8.23 22.85 -5.85
CA GLU A 205 9.24 22.41 -4.90
C GLU A 205 10.61 23.01 -5.19
N TYR A 206 11.07 22.94 -6.44
CA TYR A 206 12.34 23.53 -6.88
C TYR A 206 12.40 25.04 -6.59
N TYR A 207 11.29 25.75 -6.82
CA TYR A 207 11.17 27.18 -6.50
C TYR A 207 10.87 27.48 -5.02
N GLN A 208 10.82 26.46 -4.14
CA GLN A 208 10.50 26.58 -2.72
C GLN A 208 9.12 27.21 -2.43
N ARG A 209 8.16 26.99 -3.34
CA ARG A 209 6.77 27.45 -3.27
C ARG A 209 5.79 26.35 -2.89
N LEU A 210 6.21 25.09 -2.93
CA LEU A 210 5.35 23.97 -2.57
C LEU A 210 5.06 23.94 -1.06
N HIS A 211 3.83 24.24 -0.69
CA HIS A 211 3.33 23.99 0.67
C HIS A 211 2.83 22.55 0.79
N PHE A 212 3.62 21.69 1.44
CA PHE A 212 3.26 20.30 1.69
C PHE A 212 2.97 20.05 3.17
N ASP A 213 1.69 19.80 3.49
CA ASP A 213 1.26 19.49 4.85
C ASP A 213 1.71 18.09 5.28
N THR A 214 2.62 18.05 6.24
CA THR A 214 3.16 16.81 6.81
C THR A 214 2.38 16.35 8.04
N GLU A 215 1.50 17.17 8.59
CA GLU A 215 0.85 16.94 9.89
C GLU A 215 -0.13 15.76 9.83
N TYR A 216 -0.86 15.63 8.72
CA TYR A 216 -1.67 14.43 8.44
C TYR A 216 -0.85 13.14 8.59
N TYR A 217 0.35 13.10 8.00
CA TYR A 217 1.21 11.90 8.01
C TYR A 217 1.85 11.65 9.38
N LYS A 218 2.20 12.70 10.13
CA LYS A 218 2.76 12.58 11.49
C LYS A 218 1.75 12.02 12.51
N ASN A 219 0.46 12.19 12.25
CA ASN A 219 -0.62 11.74 13.12
C ASN A 219 -1.17 10.35 12.78
N LEU A 220 -0.56 9.66 11.81
CA LEU A 220 -0.90 8.28 11.49
C LEU A 220 -0.56 7.36 12.67
N LYS A 221 -1.50 6.47 13.04
CA LYS A 221 -1.27 5.57 14.18
C LYS A 221 -0.21 4.50 13.87
N HIS A 222 -0.14 4.03 12.62
CA HIS A 222 0.79 2.96 12.23
C HIS A 222 2.26 3.35 12.19
N ILE A 223 2.57 4.64 12.35
CA ILE A 223 3.97 5.08 12.46
C ILE A 223 4.46 5.21 13.91
N ARG A 224 3.56 5.13 14.91
CA ARG A 224 3.91 5.29 16.33
C ARG A 224 3.96 3.96 17.10
N ASN A 225 3.19 2.95 16.68
CA ASN A 225 3.06 1.68 17.40
C ASN A 225 3.61 0.50 16.58
N ILE A 226 4.92 0.47 16.36
CA ILE A 226 5.58 -0.61 15.62
C ILE A 226 6.42 -1.54 16.51
N VAL A 227 6.70 -2.72 15.97
CA VAL A 227 7.73 -3.66 16.45
C VAL A 227 9.12 -3.12 16.14
#